data_AF-A0A6V8DPF4-F1
#
_entry.id   AF-A0A6V8DPF4-F1
#
_cell.length_a   1.000
_cell.length_b   1.000
_cell.length_c   1.000
_cell.angle_alpha   90.00
_cell.angle_beta   90.00
_cell.angle_gamma   90.00
#
_symmetry.space_group_name_H-M   'P 1'
#
loop_
_entity.id
_entity.type
_entity.pdbx_description
1 polymer ?
#
loop_
_entity_poly.entity_id
_entity_poly.type
_entity_poly.pdbx_seq_one_letter_code
_entity_poly.pdbx_strand_id
1 'polypeptide(L)' 'MRGAAVATLAFLVILAMPFVSAHEPKEYTVLLKDDGPTPNGISSGILVSSDSLFFYNVDKRENVTHRILIDVEG' A
#
# COMPACT_ATOMS: atom_id res chain seq x y z
N MET A 1 48.55 -2.03 8.67
CA MET A 1 48.03 -0.80 8.04
C MET A 1 47.09 -1.08 6.87
N ARG A 2 47.44 -1.95 5.90
CA ARG A 2 46.60 -2.26 4.73
C ARG A 2 45.23 -2.87 5.08
N GLY A 3 45.18 -3.84 5.99
CA GLY A 3 43.92 -4.48 6.40
C GLY A 3 42.95 -3.53 7.14
N ALA A 4 43.48 -2.63 7.97
CA ALA A 4 42.67 -1.62 8.65
C ALA A 4 42.03 -0.64 7.66
N ALA A 5 42.81 -0.17 6.66
CA ALA A 5 42.29 0.71 5.62
C ALA A 5 41.18 0.05 4.79
N VAL A 6 41.34 -1.23 4.46
CA VAL A 6 40.30 -2.01 3.74
C VAL A 6 39.04 -2.15 4.58
N ALA A 7 39.16 -2.45 5.89
CA ALA A 7 38.01 -2.56 6.79
C ALA A 7 37.27 -1.22 6.95
N THR A 8 38.01 -0.11 7.10
CA THR A 8 37.41 1.23 7.18
C THR A 8 36.68 1.60 5.88
N LEU A 9 37.27 1.29 4.72
CA LEU A 9 36.63 1.56 3.44
C LEU A 9 35.36 0.74 3.25
N ALA A 10 35.39 -0.56 3.59
CA ALA A 10 34.21 -1.42 3.52
C ALA A 10 33.08 -0.92 4.44
N PHE A 11 33.43 -0.46 5.65
CA PHE A 11 32.46 0.10 6.58
C PHE A 11 31.82 1.39 6.05
N LEU A 12 32.60 2.29 5.46
CA LEU A 12 32.11 3.51 4.82
C LEU A 12 31.18 3.21 3.63
N VAL A 13 31.48 2.18 2.84
CA VAL A 13 30.62 1.74 1.74
C VAL A 13 29.27 1.22 2.24
N ILE A 14 29.25 0.45 3.34
CA ILE A 14 28.01 -0.04 3.95
C ILE A 14 27.17 1.13 4.49
N LEU A 15 27.80 2.09 5.17
CA LEU A 15 27.14 3.30 5.66
C LEU A 15 26.61 4.21 4.54
N ALA A 16 27.23 4.16 3.36
CA ALA A 16 26.81 4.92 2.19
C ALA A 16 25.69 4.26 1.37
N MET A 17 25.27 3.03 1.73
CA MET A 17 24.14 2.38 1.07
C MET A 17 22.85 3.16 1.40
N PRO A 18 21.99 3.43 0.39
CA PRO A 18 20.72 4.09 0.66
C PRO A 18 19.85 3.22 1.55
N PHE A 19 19.24 3.83 2.57
CA PHE A 19 18.18 3.18 3.32
C PHE A 19 16.98 2.99 2.40
N VAL A 20 16.71 1.75 2.01
CA VAL A 20 15.49 1.40 1.29
C VAL A 20 14.39 1.17 2.31
N SER A 21 13.39 2.05 2.34
CA SER A 21 12.14 1.76 3.04
C SER A 21 11.38 0.75 2.19
N ALA A 22 11.32 -0.50 2.64
CA ALA A 22 10.30 -1.40 2.13
C ALA A 22 8.94 -0.79 2.48
N HIS A 23 7.99 -0.88 1.55
CA HIS A 23 6.63 -0.45 1.83
C HIS A 23 6.04 -1.37 2.91
N GLU A 24 5.52 -0.77 3.98
CA GLU A 24 4.78 -1.51 4.99
C GLU A 24 3.36 -1.80 4.49
N PRO A 25 2.86 -3.04 4.63
CA PRO A 25 1.48 -3.38 4.26
C PRO A 25 0.46 -2.41 4.89
N LYS A 26 -0.45 -1.90 4.07
CA LYS A 26 -1.53 -1.02 4.51
C LYS A 26 -2.89 -1.66 4.32
N GLU A 27 -3.81 -1.31 5.20
CA GLU A 27 -5.21 -1.68 5.11
C GLU A 27 -6.06 -0.45 4.77
N TYR A 28 -6.95 -0.60 3.79
CA TYR A 28 -7.90 0.45 3.41
C TYR A 28 -9.32 -0.09 3.51
N THR A 29 -10.20 0.69 4.14
CA THR A 29 -11.62 0.36 4.24
C THR A 29 -12.44 1.27 3.33
N VAL A 30 -13.29 0.66 2.51
CA VAL A 30 -14.27 1.33 1.66
C VAL A 30 -15.66 1.05 2.21
N LEU A 31 -16.35 2.11 2.63
CA LEU A 31 -17.74 2.06 3.06
C LEU A 31 -18.65 2.11 1.85
N LEU A 32 -19.52 1.12 1.70
CA LEU A 32 -20.54 1.08 0.64
C LEU A 32 -21.83 1.66 1.22
N LYS A 33 -22.21 2.84 0.74
CA LYS A 33 -23.41 3.58 1.15
C LYS A 33 -24.38 3.70 -0.03
N ASP A 34 -25.56 4.25 0.24
CA ASP A 34 -26.59 4.51 -0.77
C ASP A 34 -26.21 5.60 -1.78
N ASP A 35 -25.44 6.59 -1.32
CA ASP A 35 -24.92 7.73 -2.09
C ASP A 35 -23.55 7.44 -2.78
N GLY A 36 -23.03 6.22 -2.63
CA GLY A 36 -21.78 5.77 -3.23
C GLY A 36 -20.70 5.36 -2.22
N PRO A 37 -19.56 4.85 -2.70
CA PRO A 37 -18.48 4.40 -1.82
C PRO A 37 -17.76 5.57 -1.14
N THR A 38 -17.18 5.33 0.04
CA THR A 38 -16.28 6.27 0.71
C THR A 38 -15.05 5.54 1.25
N PRO A 39 -13.83 5.89 0.80
CA PRO A 39 -13.53 6.88 -0.23
C PRO A 39 -14.08 6.46 -1.61
N ASN A 40 -14.31 7.44 -2.49
CA ASN A 40 -14.76 7.18 -3.86
C ASN A 40 -13.56 6.76 -4.74
N GLY A 41 -13.14 5.51 -4.58
CA GLY A 41 -11.96 4.97 -5.21
C GLY A 41 -10.67 5.26 -4.44
N ILE A 42 -9.58 4.66 -4.92
CA ILE A 42 -8.24 4.81 -4.37
C ILE A 42 -7.35 5.31 -5.51
N SER A 43 -6.56 6.36 -5.25
CA SER A 43 -5.75 6.99 -6.29
C SER A 43 -4.67 6.04 -6.83
N SER A 44 -4.35 6.18 -8.12
CA SER A 44 -3.29 5.41 -8.76
C SER A 44 -1.95 5.59 -8.04
N GLY A 45 -1.17 4.51 -7.94
CA GLY A 45 0.13 4.50 -7.26
C GLY A 45 0.07 4.41 -5.72
N ILE A 46 -1.14 4.34 -5.14
CA ILE A 46 -1.31 4.14 -3.68
C ILE A 46 -1.30 2.67 -3.30
N LEU A 47 -2.01 1.83 -4.06
CA LEU A 47 -2.07 0.39 -3.80
C LEU A 47 -0.86 -0.30 -4.40
N VAL A 48 -0.19 -1.09 -3.57
CA VAL A 48 0.84 -2.03 -4.01
C VAL A 48 0.46 -3.44 -3.59
N SER A 49 1.18 -4.45 -4.08
CA SER A 49 0.79 -5.86 -3.97
C SER A 49 0.63 -6.40 -2.55
N SER A 50 1.21 -5.74 -1.54
CA SER A 50 1.11 -6.14 -0.13
C SER A 50 -0.08 -5.51 0.61
N ASP A 51 -0.83 -4.62 -0.03
CA ASP A 51 -1.95 -3.93 0.62
C ASP A 51 -3.24 -4.74 0.60
N SER A 52 -4.14 -4.44 1.54
CA SER A 52 -5.44 -5.09 1.66
C SER A 52 -6.58 -4.07 1.57
N LEU A 53 -7.63 -4.44 0.83
CA LEU A 53 -8.87 -3.68 0.71
C LEU A 53 -10.00 -4.41 1.43
N PHE A 54 -10.70 -3.68 2.30
CA PHE A 54 -11.89 -4.14 2.98
C PHE A 54 -13.10 -3.35 2.50
N PHE A 55 -14.17 -4.04 2.13
CA PHE A 55 -15.42 -3.43 1.70
C PHE A 55 -16.50 -3.71 2.75
N TYR A 56 -17.08 -2.66 3.31
CA TYR A 56 -18.09 -2.77 4.34
C TYR A 56 -19.41 -2.15 3.89
N ASN A 57 -20.46 -2.97 3.83
CA ASN A 57 -21.79 -2.49 3.50
C ASN A 57 -22.43 -1.81 4.72
N VAL A 58 -22.65 -0.50 4.61
CA VAL A 58 -23.34 0.33 5.62
C VAL A 58 -24.62 0.94 5.08
N ASP A 59 -25.04 0.55 3.88
CA ASP A 59 -26.32 0.91 3.30
C ASP A 59 -27.46 0.31 4.14
N LYS A 60 -28.39 1.16 4.57
CA LYS A 60 -29.51 0.78 5.44
C LYS A 60 -30.76 0.37 4.67
N ARG A 61 -30.76 0.50 3.35
CA ARG A 61 -31.90 0.12 2.50
C ARG A 61 -32.00 -1.40 2.44
N GLU A 62 -33.22 -1.91 2.45
CA GLU A 62 -33.45 -3.35 2.40
C GLU A 62 -33.10 -3.94 1.03
N ASN A 63 -32.58 -5.18 1.03
CA ASN A 63 -32.27 -5.96 -0.17
C ASN A 63 -31.29 -5.30 -1.15
N VAL A 64 -30.39 -4.44 -0.67
CA VAL A 64 -29.35 -3.83 -1.52
C VAL A 64 -28.18 -4.77 -1.74
N THR A 65 -27.77 -4.87 -3.00
CA THR A 65 -26.53 -5.54 -3.42
C THR A 65 -25.58 -4.50 -4.01
N HIS A 66 -24.34 -4.49 -3.54
CA HIS A 66 -23.26 -3.72 -4.16
C HIS A 66 -22.38 -4.64 -4.99
N ARG A 67 -21.84 -4.13 -6.11
CA ARG A 67 -20.89 -4.84 -6.96
C ARG A 67 -19.56 -4.12 -6.95
N ILE A 68 -18.49 -4.85 -6.65
CA ILE A 68 -17.11 -4.36 -6.71
C ILE A 68 -16.56 -4.77 -8.07
N LEU A 69 -16.09 -3.80 -8.84
CA LEU A 69 -15.43 -4.01 -10.13
C LEU A 69 -13.99 -3.52 -9.97
N ILE A 70 -13.03 -4.39 -10.27
CA ILE A 70 -11.61 -4.06 -10.27
C ILE A 70 -11.16 -4.13 -11.72
N ASP A 71 -10.80 -2.98 -12.27
CA ASP A 71 -10.11 -2.91 -13.55
C ASP A 71 -8.61 -3.06 -13.28
N VAL A 72 -8.03 -4.13 -13.83
CA VAL A 72 -6.62 -4.48 -13.65
C VAL A 72 -5.82 -4.23 -14.92
N GLU A 73 -6.47 -3.83 -16.02
CA GLU A 73 -5.82 -3.74 -17.34
C GLU A 73 -5.48 -2.32 -17.77
N GLY A 74 -6.17 -1.28 -17.29
CA GLY A 74 -5.81 0.12 -17.54
C GLY A 74 -6.04 0.59 -18.97
#